data_AF-A0A1H8YH20-F1
#
_entry.id   AF-A0A1H8YH20-F1
#
_cell.length_a   1.000
_cell.length_b   1.000
_cell.length_c   1.000
_cell.angle_alpha   90.00
_cell.angle_beta   90.00
_cell.angle_gamma   90.00
#
_symmetry.space_group_name_H-M   'P 1'
#
loop_
_entity.id
_entity.type
_entity.pdbx_description
1 polymer ?
#
loop_
_entity_poly.entity_id
_entity_poly.type
_entity_poly.pdbx_seq_one_letter_code
_entity_poly.pdbx_strand_id
1 'polypeptide(L)'
;MYPTYLARIATTAERACAMAVDRPKDPQAREHLFDALASVADPTFQADEPEFDHLTDLFSQARVWADIVRTRIAGLQTSKLGHPVVQAVQYPARDLLPILRDLSRELGRKNDA
;
A
#
# COMPACT_ATOMS: atom_id res chain seq x y z
N MET A 1 1.20 -7.31 -15.89
CA MET A 1 1.16 -8.30 -14.78
C MET A 1 -0.26 -8.85 -14.64
N TYR A 2 -0.49 -10.13 -14.27
CA TYR A 2 -1.85 -10.70 -14.26
C TYR A 2 -2.80 -9.99 -13.26
N PRO A 3 -4.05 -9.67 -13.63
CA PRO A 3 -4.99 -8.92 -12.79
C PRO A 3 -5.26 -9.56 -11.42
N THR A 4 -5.40 -10.89 -11.36
CA THR A 4 -5.57 -11.65 -10.11
C THR A 4 -4.39 -11.49 -9.15
N TYR A 5 -3.17 -11.44 -9.68
CA TYR A 5 -1.97 -11.26 -8.88
C TYR A 5 -1.87 -9.81 -8.36
N LEU A 6 -2.18 -8.82 -9.20
CA LEU A 6 -2.29 -7.42 -8.79
C LEU A 6 -3.35 -7.21 -7.71
N ALA A 7 -4.53 -7.83 -7.86
CA ALA A 7 -5.61 -7.78 -6.88
C ALA A 7 -5.16 -8.35 -5.52
N ARG A 8 -4.39 -9.44 -5.53
CA ARG A 8 -3.83 -10.04 -4.32
C ARG A 8 -2.82 -9.12 -3.64
N ILE A 9 -1.93 -8.47 -4.40
CA ILE A 9 -1.00 -7.46 -3.86
C ILE A 9 -1.80 -6.32 -3.22
N ALA A 10 -2.75 -5.73 -3.95
CA ALA A 10 -3.56 -4.62 -3.47
C ALA A 10 -4.33 -4.98 -2.19
N THR A 11 -4.95 -6.16 -2.16
CA THR A 11 -5.70 -6.67 -0.97
C THR A 11 -4.79 -6.90 0.23
N THR A 12 -3.59 -7.43 0.00
CA THR A 12 -2.61 -7.69 1.08
C THR A 12 -2.13 -6.37 1.68
N ALA A 13 -1.78 -5.41 0.83
CA ALA A 13 -1.40 -4.07 1.23
C ALA A 13 -2.55 -3.33 1.94
N GLU A 14 -3.79 -3.44 1.45
CA GLU A 14 -4.98 -2.83 2.08
C GLU A 14 -5.13 -3.31 3.53
N ARG A 15 -5.03 -4.62 3.76
CA ARG A 15 -5.13 -5.21 5.10
C ARG A 15 -4.01 -4.73 6.01
N ALA A 16 -2.78 -4.68 5.50
CA ALA A 16 -1.64 -4.20 6.28
C ALA A 16 -1.78 -2.70 6.62
N CYS A 17 -2.27 -1.88 5.69
CA CYS A 17 -2.62 -0.47 5.95
C CYS A 17 -3.67 -0.36 7.05
N ALA A 18 -4.74 -1.16 6.99
CA ALA A 18 -5.79 -1.14 8.00
C ALA A 18 -5.25 -1.49 9.40
N MET A 19 -4.40 -2.52 9.49
CA MET A 19 -3.76 -2.93 10.74
C MET A 19 -2.86 -1.84 11.31
N ALA A 20 -2.04 -1.19 10.48
CA ALA A 20 -1.15 -0.12 10.92
C ALA A 20 -1.90 1.17 11.28
N VAL A 21 -3.07 1.41 10.69
CA VAL A 21 -3.95 2.53 11.06
C VAL A 21 -4.61 2.28 12.42
N ASP A 22 -5.10 1.06 12.66
CA ASP A 22 -5.73 0.63 13.93
C ASP A 22 -4.71 0.55 15.08
N ARG A 23 -3.51 0.01 14.79
CA ARG A 23 -2.46 -0.27 15.78
C ARG A 23 -1.15 0.42 15.42
N PRO A 24 -1.13 1.76 15.34
CA PRO A 24 0.03 2.48 14.82
C PRO A 24 1.29 2.29 15.69
N LYS A 25 1.10 2.05 17.00
CA LYS A 25 2.18 1.81 17.98
C LYS A 25 2.75 0.39 17.92
N ASP A 26 2.08 -0.56 17.27
CA ASP A 26 2.53 -1.95 17.16
C ASP A 26 3.71 -2.08 16.15
N PRO A 27 4.91 -2.47 16.60
CA PRO A 27 6.05 -2.68 15.71
C PRO A 27 5.82 -3.76 14.65
N GLN A 28 5.13 -4.85 15.00
CA GLN A 28 4.86 -5.94 14.05
C GLN A 28 3.89 -5.48 12.96
N ALA A 29 2.88 -4.67 13.32
CA ALA A 29 1.97 -4.08 12.34
C ALA A 29 2.71 -3.16 11.35
N ARG A 30 3.72 -2.40 11.81
CA ARG A 30 4.55 -1.55 10.95
C ARG A 30 5.48 -2.37 10.05
N GLU A 31 6.09 -3.43 10.57
CA GLU A 31 6.95 -4.33 9.78
C GLU A 31 6.14 -5.05 8.70
N HIS A 32 4.97 -5.58 9.07
CA HIS A 32 4.06 -6.20 8.11
C HIS A 32 3.60 -5.22 7.02
N LEU A 33 3.30 -3.97 7.39
CA LEU A 33 2.99 -2.90 6.44
C LEU A 33 4.17 -2.60 5.51
N PHE A 34 5.38 -2.51 6.05
CA PHE A 34 6.57 -2.29 5.25
C PHE A 34 6.71 -3.37 4.17
N ASP A 35 6.67 -4.65 4.57
CA ASP A 35 6.83 -5.77 3.65
C ASP A 35 5.71 -5.84 2.60
N ALA A 36 4.46 -5.67 3.01
CA ALA A 36 3.32 -5.69 2.09
C ALA A 36 3.39 -4.60 1.03
N LEU A 37 3.95 -3.43 1.37
CA LEU A 37 4.12 -2.32 0.44
C LEU A 37 5.30 -2.47 -0.51
N ALA A 38 6.21 -3.45 -0.30
CA ALA A 38 7.34 -3.67 -1.20
C ALA A 38 6.86 -3.91 -2.62
N SER A 39 5.87 -4.79 -2.79
CA SER A 39 5.31 -5.12 -4.09
C SER A 39 4.45 -4.00 -4.66
N VAL A 40 3.87 -3.11 -3.84
CA VAL A 40 3.09 -1.96 -4.34
C VAL A 40 4.01 -0.85 -4.83
N ALA A 41 5.14 -0.62 -4.17
CA ALA A 41 6.12 0.40 -4.55
C ALA A 41 6.95 0.01 -5.78
N ASP A 42 6.96 -1.27 -6.14
CA ASP A 42 7.68 -1.78 -7.31
C ASP A 42 7.12 -1.17 -8.62
N PRO A 43 7.96 -0.66 -9.54
CA PRO A 43 7.50 -0.12 -10.81
C PRO A 43 6.67 -1.11 -11.64
N THR A 44 6.85 -2.41 -11.45
CA THR A 44 6.10 -3.49 -12.12
C THR A 44 4.69 -3.68 -11.58
N PHE A 45 4.30 -2.99 -10.49
CA PHE A 45 2.94 -2.94 -9.99
C PHE A 45 2.06 -2.05 -10.87
N GLN A 46 1.68 -2.61 -12.03
CA GLN A 46 0.80 -1.99 -13.01
C GLN A 46 0.08 -3.08 -13.83
N ALA A 47 -1.12 -2.76 -14.29
CA ALA A 47 -1.80 -3.53 -15.31
C ALA A 47 -1.41 -2.97 -16.69
N ASP A 48 -0.94 -3.83 -17.59
CA ASP A 48 -0.48 -3.45 -18.93
C ASP A 48 -1.57 -3.63 -20.00
N GLU A 49 -2.75 -4.10 -19.60
CA GLU A 49 -3.83 -4.43 -20.50
C GLU A 49 -4.72 -3.19 -20.72
N PRO A 50 -5.12 -2.86 -21.97
CA PRO A 50 -5.85 -1.60 -22.29
C PRO A 50 -7.12 -1.40 -21.46
N GLU A 51 -7.69 -2.51 -21.05
CA GLU A 51 -8.90 -2.60 -20.28
C GLU A 51 -8.75 -2.09 -18.82
N PHE A 52 -7.53 -1.80 -18.38
CA PHE A 52 -7.17 -1.17 -17.12
C PHE A 52 -6.49 0.20 -17.28
N ASP A 53 -6.46 0.78 -18.49
CA ASP A 53 -5.82 2.08 -18.74
C ASP A 53 -6.36 3.18 -17.80
N HIS A 54 -7.65 3.12 -17.47
CA HIS A 54 -8.33 4.02 -16.54
C HIS A 54 -7.81 3.94 -15.08
N LEU A 55 -7.05 2.89 -14.73
CA LEU A 55 -6.43 2.71 -13.41
C LEU A 55 -4.98 3.20 -13.36
N THR A 56 -4.39 3.64 -14.46
CA THR A 56 -2.97 4.04 -14.55
C THR A 56 -2.57 5.08 -13.50
N ASP A 57 -3.42 6.09 -13.32
CA ASP A 57 -3.19 7.14 -12.32
C ASP A 57 -3.31 6.59 -10.90
N LEU A 58 -4.21 5.62 -10.68
CA LEU A 58 -4.43 4.99 -9.38
C LEU A 58 -3.24 4.09 -8.99
N PHE A 59 -2.70 3.31 -9.93
CA PHE A 59 -1.44 2.57 -9.74
C PHE A 59 -0.27 3.51 -9.42
N SER A 60 -0.17 4.64 -10.12
CA SER A 60 0.89 5.61 -9.89
C SER A 60 0.79 6.27 -8.52
N GLN A 61 -0.41 6.66 -8.09
CA GLN A 61 -0.64 7.17 -6.74
C GLN A 61 -0.33 6.12 -5.67
N ALA A 62 -0.76 4.88 -5.87
CA ALA A 62 -0.48 3.78 -4.94
C ALA A 62 1.03 3.56 -4.75
N ARG A 63 1.80 3.55 -5.84
CA ARG A 63 3.27 3.45 -5.82
C ARG A 63 3.91 4.55 -4.99
N VAL A 64 3.55 5.81 -5.27
CA VAL A 64 4.12 6.98 -4.57
C VAL A 64 3.80 6.93 -3.07
N TRP A 65 2.55 6.67 -2.71
CA TRP A 65 2.15 6.57 -1.32
C TRP A 65 2.80 5.38 -0.60
N ALA A 66 2.93 4.24 -1.26
CA ALA A 66 3.61 3.07 -0.72
C ALA A 66 5.09 3.37 -0.41
N ASP A 67 5.77 4.08 -1.30
CA ASP A 67 7.17 4.47 -1.10
C ASP A 67 7.35 5.49 0.04
N ILE A 68 6.44 6.47 0.15
CA ILE A 68 6.41 7.42 1.27
C ILE A 68 6.26 6.68 2.60
N VAL A 69 5.29 5.75 2.69
CA VAL A 69 5.04 4.99 3.92
C VAL A 69 6.27 4.14 4.28
N ARG A 70 6.85 3.42 3.31
CA ARG A 70 8.04 2.58 3.52
C ARG A 70 9.23 3.40 4.01
N THR A 71 9.48 4.56 3.39
CA THR A 71 10.57 5.46 3.81
C THR A 71 10.38 5.95 5.25
N ARG A 72 9.15 6.28 5.65
CA ARG A 72 8.85 6.71 7.03
C ARG A 72 9.05 5.58 8.05
N ILE A 73 8.71 4.34 7.69
CA ILE A 73 8.97 3.16 8.54
C ILE A 73 10.49 2.89 8.66
N ALA A 74 11.24 2.97 7.56
CA ALA A 74 12.70 2.82 7.59
C ALA A 74 13.39 3.94 8.41
N GLY A 75 12.89 5.18 8.28
CA GLY A 75 13.37 6.32 9.07
C GLY A 75 13.11 6.17 10.58
N LEU A 76 11.98 5.55 10.95
CA LEU A 76 11.66 5.18 12.33
C LEU A 76 12.65 4.17 12.93
N GLN A 77 13.08 3.19 12.14
CA GLN A 77 13.99 2.14 12.59
C GLN A 77 15.43 2.67 12.79
N THR A 78 15.80 3.70 12.03
CA THR A 78 17.17 4.26 12.03
C THR A 78 17.35 5.48 12.93
N SER A 79 16.27 6.20 13.26
CA SER A 79 16.36 7.44 14.05
C SER A 79 16.19 7.21 15.56
N LYS A 80 17.09 7.79 16.37
CA LYS A 80 16.93 7.98 17.84
C LYS A 80 15.86 9.04 18.20
N LEU A 81 14.90 9.30 17.31
CA LEU A 81 13.88 10.34 17.51
C LEU A 81 12.70 9.72 18.26
N GLY A 82 12.33 10.34 19.38
CA GLY A 82 11.29 9.85 20.30
C GLY A 82 9.87 9.85 19.72
N HIS A 83 8.88 9.79 20.62
CA HIS A 83 7.49 9.40 20.37
C HIS A 83 6.60 10.14 19.32
N PRO A 84 6.93 11.29 18.66
CA PRO A 84 6.00 11.87 17.66
C PRO A 84 5.89 11.12 16.33
N VAL A 85 6.71 10.10 16.06
CA VAL A 85 6.95 9.60 14.70
C VAL A 85 5.94 8.52 14.25
N VAL A 86 5.14 7.97 15.16
CA VAL A 86 4.13 6.93 14.84
C VAL A 86 3.02 7.47 13.93
N GLN A 87 2.61 8.72 14.14
CA GLN A 87 1.62 9.41 13.30
C GLN A 87 2.14 9.67 11.88
N ALA A 88 3.46 9.80 11.72
CA ALA A 88 4.07 9.97 10.42
C ALA A 88 3.84 8.73 9.52
N VAL A 89 3.69 7.53 10.09
CA VAL A 89 3.29 6.32 9.34
C VAL A 89 1.78 6.20 9.24
N GLN A 90 1.05 6.52 10.31
CA GLN A 90 -0.40 6.32 10.38
C GLN A 90 -1.16 7.14 9.33
N TYR A 91 -0.87 8.43 9.19
CA TYR A 91 -1.58 9.30 8.24
C TYR A 91 -1.42 8.88 6.78
N PRO A 92 -0.20 8.67 6.24
CA PRO A 92 -0.06 8.23 4.85
C PRO A 92 -0.59 6.81 4.63
N ALA A 93 -0.54 5.93 5.64
CA ALA A 93 -1.20 4.62 5.55
C ALA A 93 -2.74 4.76 5.45
N ARG A 94 -3.31 5.75 6.15
CA ARG A 94 -4.75 6.09 6.05
C ARG A 94 -5.12 6.63 4.67
N ASP A 95 -4.26 7.45 4.07
CA ASP A 95 -4.49 8.05 2.75
C ASP A 95 -4.28 7.04 1.61
N LEU A 96 -3.37 6.08 1.79
CA LEU A 96 -3.14 4.98 0.84
C LEU A 96 -4.27 3.93 0.85
N LEU A 97 -4.89 3.69 2.00
CA LEU A 97 -5.93 2.67 2.17
C LEU A 97 -7.10 2.75 1.16
N PRO A 98 -7.74 3.91 0.90
CA PRO A 98 -8.81 3.98 -0.09
C PRO A 98 -8.33 3.68 -1.52
N ILE A 99 -7.11 4.10 -1.88
CA ILE A 99 -6.51 3.84 -3.19
C ILE A 99 -6.35 2.33 -3.42
N LEU A 100 -5.81 1.62 -2.42
CA LEU A 100 -5.64 0.16 -2.48
C LEU A 100 -6.96 -0.58 -2.52
N ARG A 101 -7.98 -0.08 -1.83
CA ARG A 101 -9.34 -0.64 -1.85
C ARG A 101 -10.03 -0.47 -3.20
N ASP A 102 -9.81 0.65 -3.86
CA ASP A 102 -10.36 0.87 -5.20
C ASP A 102 -9.64 -0.02 -6.23
N LEU A 103 -8.30 -0.11 -6.16
CA LEU A 103 -7.53 -1.06 -6.97
C LEU A 103 -7.98 -2.51 -6.75
N SER A 104 -8.10 -2.97 -5.50
CA SER A 104 -8.49 -4.35 -5.20
C SER A 104 -9.88 -4.68 -5.72
N ARG A 105 -10.82 -3.73 -5.67
CA ARG A 105 -12.18 -3.88 -6.18
C ARG A 105 -12.24 -3.91 -7.70
N GLU A 106 -11.59 -2.98 -8.39
CA GLU A 106 -11.63 -2.93 -9.85
C GLU A 106 -10.90 -4.10 -10.49
N LEU A 107 -9.77 -4.53 -9.91
CA LEU A 107 -9.06 -5.74 -10.33
C LEU A 107 -9.83 -7.02 -9.96
N GLY A 108 -10.67 -6.98 -8.92
CA GLY A 108 -11.49 -8.10 -8.45
C GLY A 108 -12.74 -8.33 -9.29
N ARG A 109 -13.50 -7.26 -9.60
CA ARG A 109 -14.75 -7.32 -10.38
C ARG A 109 -14.62 -8.01 -11.72
N LYS A 110 -13.43 -7.93 -12.32
CA LYS A 110 -13.14 -8.49 -13.62
C LYS A 110 -12.71 -9.95 -13.60
N ASN A 111 -12.44 -10.50 -12.41
CA ASN A 111 -12.23 -11.94 -12.25
C ASN A 111 -13.55 -12.71 -12.17
N ASP A 112 -14.66 -12.02 -11.84
CA ASP A 112 -15.99 -12.58 -11.68
C ASP A 112 -16.87 -12.43 -12.96
N ALA A 113 -16.38 -11.71 -13.96
CA ALA A 113 -17.04 -11.45 -15.25
C ALA A 113 -16.47 -12.34 -16.37
#